data_AF-L1IJT6-F1
#
_entry.id   AF-L1IJT6-F1
#
_cell.length_a   1.000
_cell.length_b   1.000
_cell.length_c   1.000
_cell.angle_alpha   90.00
_cell.angle_beta   90.00
_cell.angle_gamma   90.00
#
_symmetry.space_group_name_H-M   'P 1'
#
loop_
_entity.id
_entity.type
_entity.pdbx_description
1 polymer ?
#
loop_
_entity_poly.entity_id
_entity_poly.type
_entity_poly.pdbx_seq_one_letter_code
_entity_poly.pdbx_strand_id
1 'polypeptide(L)'
;SFNRQTRNPNWVCEHLCEETLRGEGSRAKTENFQEDETDPPHLRSRLADYKGSGFDRGHLVAAADVKFSQNALDETFLLSNISPQVGAGFNRGYWERMERWCRNLKGEFSDVFVISGPLFLPKKEADGNYYMQHQVLGNPPSLQVPTHFFKVSL
;
A
#
# COMPACT_ATOMS: atom_id res chain seq x y z
N SER A 1 3.58 -2.61 -10.01
CA SER A 1 4.76 -3.48 -10.09
C SER A 1 4.99 -4.17 -8.75
N PHE A 2 5.22 -5.48 -8.68
CA PHE A 2 5.34 -6.23 -7.43
C PHE A 2 6.75 -6.82 -7.20
N ASN A 3 7.22 -6.78 -5.96
CA ASN A 3 8.52 -7.29 -5.54
C ASN A 3 8.37 -8.61 -4.78
N ARG A 4 8.73 -9.71 -5.43
CA ARG A 4 8.63 -11.07 -4.87
C ARG A 4 9.63 -11.36 -3.76
N GLN A 5 10.73 -10.60 -3.67
CA GLN A 5 11.73 -10.76 -2.59
C GLN A 5 11.25 -10.12 -1.30
N THR A 6 10.71 -8.90 -1.38
CA THR A 6 10.20 -8.19 -0.20
C THR A 6 8.75 -8.53 0.11
N ARG A 7 8.03 -9.14 -0.85
CA ARG A 7 6.58 -9.40 -0.84
C ARG A 7 5.75 -8.13 -0.67
N ASN A 8 6.25 -7.02 -1.21
CA ASN A 8 5.60 -5.73 -1.25
C ASN A 8 5.51 -5.22 -2.70
N PRO A 9 4.66 -4.24 -2.99
CA PRO A 9 4.71 -3.54 -4.27
C PRO A 9 6.06 -2.81 -4.40
N ASN A 10 6.66 -2.78 -5.60
CA ASN A 10 7.76 -1.84 -5.88
C ASN A 10 7.20 -0.41 -5.94
N TRP A 11 6.08 -0.28 -6.64
CA TRP A 11 5.31 0.92 -6.81
C TRP A 11 3.92 0.56 -7.35
N VAL A 12 2.96 1.42 -7.06
CA VAL A 12 1.63 1.45 -7.68
C VAL A 12 1.43 2.82 -8.32
N CYS A 13 0.58 2.91 -9.33
CA CYS A 13 0.19 4.15 -9.97
C CYS A 13 -1.32 4.20 -10.03
N GLU A 14 -1.90 5.32 -9.59
CA GLU A 14 -3.33 5.60 -9.66
C GLU A 14 -3.56 6.92 -10.42
N HIS A 15 -4.66 6.98 -11.16
CA HIS A 15 -5.11 8.17 -11.88
C HIS A 15 -6.38 8.68 -11.22
N LEU A 16 -6.29 9.85 -10.60
CA LEU A 16 -7.41 10.53 -10.00
C LEU A 16 -8.00 11.47 -11.06
N CYS A 17 -9.23 11.20 -11.46
CA CYS A 17 -10.03 12.01 -12.36
C CYS A 17 -11.50 12.00 -11.89
N GLU A 18 -12.37 12.75 -12.58
CA GLU A 18 -13.80 12.80 -12.24
C GLU A 18 -14.45 11.42 -12.35
N GLU A 19 -14.03 10.65 -13.36
CA GLU A 19 -14.51 9.31 -13.64
C GLU A 19 -14.09 8.33 -12.54
N THR A 20 -12.82 8.33 -12.11
CA THR A 20 -12.34 7.34 -11.12
C THR A 20 -12.92 7.54 -9.73
N LEU A 21 -13.23 8.79 -9.36
CA LEU A 21 -13.75 9.17 -8.05
C LEU A 21 -15.28 9.10 -7.93
N ARG A 22 -16.00 8.87 -9.03
CA ARG A 22 -17.45 8.70 -9.04
C ARG A 22 -17.84 7.28 -9.40
N GLY A 23 -19.03 6.86 -8.99
CA GLY A 23 -19.58 5.54 -9.30
C GLY A 23 -20.13 4.82 -8.08
N GLU A 24 -20.48 3.55 -8.28
CA GLU A 24 -21.18 2.73 -7.29
C GLU A 24 -20.27 1.84 -6.45
N GLY A 25 -18.94 1.96 -6.62
CA GLY A 25 -17.93 1.24 -5.86
C GLY A 25 -18.10 1.51 -4.36
N SER A 26 -18.50 0.46 -3.63
CA SER A 26 -18.77 0.54 -2.21
C SER A 26 -17.90 -0.42 -1.44
N ARG A 27 -17.13 0.14 -0.49
CA ARG A 27 -16.35 -0.66 0.47
C ARG A 27 -17.24 -1.59 1.30
N ALA A 28 -18.52 -1.28 1.47
CA ALA A 28 -19.45 -2.14 2.21
C ALA A 28 -19.79 -3.44 1.45
N LYS A 29 -19.55 -3.47 0.13
CA LYS A 29 -19.75 -4.65 -0.73
C LYS A 29 -18.45 -5.44 -0.93
N THR A 30 -17.33 -4.90 -0.50
CA THR A 30 -16.01 -5.51 -0.68
C THR A 30 -15.77 -6.59 0.36
N GLU A 31 -15.26 -7.73 -0.10
CA GLU A 31 -14.79 -8.79 0.80
C GLU A 31 -13.58 -8.34 1.62
N ASN A 32 -13.17 -9.16 2.58
CA ASN A 32 -11.93 -8.92 3.30
C ASN A 32 -10.72 -9.03 2.35
N PHE A 33 -9.58 -8.44 2.76
CA PHE A 33 -8.30 -8.58 2.05
C PHE A 33 -8.04 -10.00 1.54
N GLN A 34 -7.53 -10.11 0.31
CA GLN A 34 -7.28 -11.38 -0.37
C GLN A 34 -5.82 -11.47 -0.82
N GLU A 35 -5.28 -12.70 -0.85
CA GLU A 35 -3.96 -12.96 -1.43
C GLU A 35 -4.05 -12.89 -2.95
N ASP A 36 -3.03 -12.34 -3.60
CA ASP A 36 -2.98 -12.28 -5.07
C ASP A 36 -2.51 -13.63 -5.64
N GLU A 37 -3.42 -14.35 -6.30
CA GLU A 37 -3.14 -15.68 -6.85
C GLU A 37 -2.38 -15.67 -8.17
N THR A 38 -2.12 -14.49 -8.75
CA THR A 38 -1.25 -14.37 -9.93
C THR A 38 0.20 -14.70 -9.62
N ASP A 39 0.59 -14.59 -8.34
CA ASP A 39 1.91 -14.96 -7.84
C ASP A 39 1.88 -16.32 -7.11
N PRO A 40 2.90 -17.18 -7.28
CA PRO A 40 3.02 -18.42 -6.53
C PRO A 40 2.99 -18.20 -5.01
N PRO A 41 2.45 -19.14 -4.21
CA PRO A 41 2.32 -18.96 -2.76
C PRO A 41 3.60 -18.60 -2.00
N HIS A 42 4.77 -19.02 -2.50
CA HIS A 42 6.07 -18.72 -1.89
C HIS A 42 6.64 -17.35 -2.30
N LEU A 43 6.05 -16.67 -3.29
CA LEU A 43 6.48 -15.37 -3.80
C LEU A 43 5.49 -14.25 -3.55
N ARG A 44 4.27 -14.58 -3.09
CA ARG A 44 3.23 -13.61 -2.72
C ARG A 44 3.24 -13.28 -1.23
N SER A 45 2.61 -12.16 -0.89
CA SER A 45 2.26 -11.80 0.49
C SER A 45 1.06 -12.61 0.95
N ARG A 46 1.03 -13.00 2.23
CA ARG A 46 -0.03 -13.87 2.79
C ARG A 46 -0.75 -13.19 3.94
N LEU A 47 -2.05 -13.49 4.09
CA LEU A 47 -2.84 -12.93 5.19
C LEU A 47 -2.31 -13.37 6.56
N ALA A 48 -1.74 -14.58 6.63
CA ALA A 48 -1.12 -15.11 7.83
C ALA A 48 0.09 -14.29 8.30
N ASP A 49 0.83 -13.65 7.38
CA ASP A 49 2.03 -12.87 7.72
C ASP A 49 1.67 -11.55 8.45
N TYR A 50 0.46 -11.03 8.23
CA TYR A 50 -0.07 -9.85 8.95
C TYR A 50 -0.75 -10.18 10.27
N LYS A 51 -1.24 -11.41 10.46
CA LYS A 51 -2.06 -11.77 11.62
C LYS A 51 -1.23 -11.68 12.90
N GLY A 52 -1.63 -10.78 13.81
CA GLY A 52 -0.94 -10.59 15.10
C GLY A 52 0.45 -9.96 14.99
N SER A 53 0.82 -9.40 13.83
CA SER A 53 2.14 -8.79 13.61
C SER A 53 2.32 -7.43 14.29
N GLY A 54 1.21 -6.77 14.65
CA GLY A 54 1.18 -5.38 15.11
C GLY A 54 1.14 -4.35 13.97
N PHE A 55 1.17 -4.77 12.70
CA PHE A 55 1.07 -3.90 11.54
C PHE A 55 -0.33 -3.96 10.91
N ASP A 56 -0.80 -2.80 10.45
CA ASP A 56 -1.96 -2.75 9.59
C ASP A 56 -1.61 -3.24 8.17
N ARG A 57 -2.62 -3.74 7.47
CA ARG A 57 -2.60 -3.94 6.02
C ARG A 57 -2.83 -2.58 5.35
N GLY A 58 -1.75 -1.84 5.10
CA GLY A 58 -1.79 -0.50 4.54
C GLY A 58 -1.90 -0.51 3.03
N HIS A 59 -2.89 0.19 2.49
CA HIS A 59 -3.09 0.34 1.05
C HIS A 59 -2.06 1.30 0.45
N LEU A 60 -1.63 1.06 -0.79
CA LEU A 60 -0.85 2.02 -1.56
C LEU A 60 -1.71 2.81 -2.57
N VAL A 61 -2.67 2.13 -3.23
CA VAL A 61 -3.85 2.73 -3.87
C VAL A 61 -5.00 2.64 -2.89
N ALA A 62 -5.57 3.77 -2.48
CA ALA A 62 -6.62 3.77 -1.48
C ALA A 62 -7.97 3.36 -2.10
N ALA A 63 -8.72 2.50 -1.42
CA ALA A 63 -10.08 2.12 -1.85
C ALA A 63 -11.06 3.31 -1.98
N ALA A 64 -10.73 4.44 -1.35
CA ALA A 64 -11.52 5.67 -1.47
C ALA A 64 -11.29 6.41 -2.80
N ASP A 65 -10.19 6.12 -3.50
CA ASP A 65 -9.80 6.71 -4.77
C ASP A 65 -10.34 5.92 -5.97
N VAL A 66 -10.97 4.76 -5.72
CA VAL A 66 -11.53 3.88 -6.74
C VAL A 66 -13.03 3.70 -6.49
N LYS A 67 -13.87 4.43 -7.24
CA LYS A 67 -15.35 4.39 -7.13
C LYS A 67 -16.06 3.96 -8.40
N PHE A 68 -15.39 4.05 -9.55
CA PHE A 68 -15.99 3.79 -10.85
C PHE A 68 -16.38 2.33 -11.09
N SER A 69 -15.76 1.39 -10.38
CA SER A 69 -16.00 -0.05 -10.55
C SER A 69 -15.85 -0.77 -9.21
N GLN A 70 -16.81 -1.64 -8.89
CA GLN A 70 -16.73 -2.48 -7.70
C GLN A 70 -15.54 -3.45 -7.81
N ASN A 71 -15.33 -4.06 -8.97
CA ASN A 71 -14.19 -4.97 -9.19
C ASN A 71 -12.86 -4.25 -8.99
N ALA A 72 -12.70 -3.03 -9.53
CA ALA A 72 -11.47 -2.27 -9.36
C ALA A 72 -11.26 -1.85 -7.90
N LEU A 73 -12.34 -1.52 -7.18
CA LEU A 73 -12.28 -1.23 -5.75
C LEU A 73 -11.85 -2.50 -4.98
N ASP A 74 -12.44 -3.65 -5.28
CA ASP A 74 -12.08 -4.93 -4.64
C ASP A 74 -10.63 -5.32 -4.91
N GLU A 75 -10.08 -5.04 -6.10
CA GLU A 75 -8.67 -5.22 -6.44
C GLU A 75 -7.73 -4.39 -5.53
N THR A 76 -8.18 -3.26 -4.97
CA THR A 76 -7.37 -2.50 -4.00
C THR A 76 -7.10 -3.28 -2.71
N PHE A 77 -7.91 -4.31 -2.40
CA PHE A 77 -7.76 -5.18 -1.24
C PHE A 77 -6.89 -6.42 -1.49
N LEU A 78 -6.36 -6.59 -2.71
CA LEU A 78 -5.36 -7.61 -3.00
C LEU A 78 -4.04 -7.26 -2.30
N LEU A 79 -3.40 -8.26 -1.67
CA LEU A 79 -2.14 -8.04 -0.95
C LEU A 79 -0.98 -7.57 -1.86
N SER A 80 -1.12 -7.64 -3.19
CA SER A 80 -0.22 -7.03 -4.16
C SER A 80 -0.33 -5.50 -4.26
N ASN A 81 -1.27 -4.87 -3.54
CA ASN A 81 -1.39 -3.43 -3.29
C ASN A 81 -1.07 -3.06 -1.83
N ILE A 82 -0.71 -4.03 -0.98
CA ILE A 82 -0.62 -3.85 0.47
C ILE A 82 0.82 -3.94 0.97
N SER A 83 1.17 -3.05 1.90
CA SER A 83 2.40 -3.12 2.68
C SER A 83 2.13 -3.11 4.18
N PRO A 84 3.00 -3.71 5.01
CA PRO A 84 2.96 -3.52 6.46
C PRO A 84 3.14 -2.05 6.81
N GLN A 85 2.14 -1.46 7.46
CA GLN A 85 2.19 -0.08 7.91
C GLN A 85 1.96 0.01 9.42
N VAL A 86 2.65 0.94 10.07
CA VAL A 86 2.33 1.29 11.46
C VAL A 86 0.89 1.80 11.50
N GLY A 87 0.06 1.25 12.39
CA GLY A 87 -1.37 1.53 12.38
C GLY A 87 -1.72 2.93 12.88
N ALA A 88 -1.77 3.12 14.19
CA ALA A 88 -2.07 4.40 14.80
C ALA A 88 -0.97 5.43 14.51
N GLY A 89 -1.37 6.65 14.13
CA GLY A 89 -0.44 7.76 13.85
C GLY A 89 0.14 7.78 12.44
N PHE A 90 0.25 6.62 11.78
CA PHE A 90 0.75 6.54 10.40
C PHE A 90 -0.35 6.15 9.39
N ASN A 91 -0.69 4.87 9.22
CA ASN A 91 -1.74 4.42 8.28
C ASN A 91 -3.07 5.11 8.59
N ARG A 92 -3.54 4.99 9.84
CA ARG A 92 -4.75 5.65 10.36
C ARG A 92 -4.42 7.05 10.90
N GLY A 93 -3.74 7.85 10.09
CA GLY A 93 -3.16 9.11 10.51
C GLY A 93 -2.57 9.93 9.36
N TYR A 94 -1.25 10.12 9.36
CA TYR A 94 -0.58 10.95 8.35
C TYR A 94 -0.73 10.41 6.92
N TRP A 95 -0.73 9.09 6.75
CA TRP A 95 -0.89 8.46 5.43
C TRP A 95 -2.27 8.75 4.85
N GLU A 96 -3.36 8.48 5.61
CA GLU A 96 -4.73 8.82 5.21
C GLU A 96 -4.90 10.32 4.89
N ARG A 97 -4.25 11.21 5.65
CA ARG A 97 -4.27 12.65 5.36
C ARG A 97 -3.59 12.99 4.04
N MET A 98 -2.49 12.31 3.71
CA MET A 98 -1.80 12.49 2.43
C MET A 98 -2.64 11.97 1.26
N GLU A 99 -3.29 10.80 1.40
CA GLU A 99 -4.25 10.28 0.42
C GLU A 99 -5.38 11.28 0.17
N ARG A 100 -5.97 11.82 1.24
CA ARG A 100 -7.02 12.84 1.14
C ARG A 100 -6.52 14.12 0.46
N TRP A 101 -5.29 14.55 0.76
CA TRP A 101 -4.69 15.71 0.12
C TRP A 101 -4.53 15.49 -1.40
N CYS A 102 -4.01 14.33 -1.83
CA CYS A 102 -3.92 13.99 -3.25
C CYS A 102 -5.28 14.00 -3.94
N ARG A 103 -6.32 13.45 -3.30
CA ARG A 103 -7.69 13.50 -3.83
C ARG A 103 -8.22 14.93 -3.97
N ASN A 104 -7.89 15.81 -3.03
CA ASN A 104 -8.33 17.21 -3.06
C ASN A 104 -7.68 18.03 -4.18
N LEU A 105 -6.52 17.63 -4.70
CA LEU A 105 -5.92 18.27 -5.89
C LEU A 105 -6.85 18.28 -7.10
N LYS A 106 -7.85 17.38 -7.14
CA LYS A 106 -8.93 17.39 -8.13
C LYS A 106 -9.78 18.65 -8.17
N GLY A 107 -9.79 19.44 -7.10
CA GLY A 107 -10.43 20.75 -7.08
C GLY A 107 -9.72 21.79 -7.96
N GLU A 108 -8.45 21.56 -8.29
CA GLU A 108 -7.60 22.47 -9.06
C GLU A 108 -7.17 21.86 -10.41
N PHE A 109 -7.01 20.53 -10.47
CA PHE A 109 -6.49 19.81 -11.63
C PHE A 109 -7.49 18.76 -12.14
N SER A 110 -7.67 18.67 -13.46
CA SER A 110 -8.54 17.67 -14.10
C SER A 110 -7.99 16.24 -14.01
N ASP A 111 -6.68 16.10 -14.05
CA ASP A 111 -5.99 14.82 -14.01
C ASP A 111 -4.87 14.92 -12.98
N VAL A 112 -4.82 13.95 -12.06
CA VAL A 112 -3.75 13.85 -11.07
C VAL A 112 -3.25 12.41 -11.09
N PHE A 113 -1.98 12.21 -11.35
CA PHE A 113 -1.35 10.90 -11.27
C PHE A 113 -0.60 10.77 -9.96
N VAL A 114 -0.84 9.68 -9.24
CA VAL A 114 -0.19 9.44 -7.96
C VAL A 114 0.56 8.12 -7.99
N ILE A 115 1.86 8.18 -7.68
CA ILE A 115 2.72 7.00 -7.58
C ILE A 115 3.08 6.81 -6.11
N SER A 116 2.74 5.65 -5.56
CA SER A 116 3.01 5.30 -4.15
C SER A 116 3.90 4.06 -4.07
N GLY A 117 4.72 3.97 -3.03
CA GLY A 117 5.53 2.77 -2.81
C GLY A 117 6.25 2.74 -1.47
N PRO A 118 6.71 1.56 -1.04
CA PRO A 118 7.55 1.38 0.13
C PRO A 118 9.01 1.74 -0.16
N LEU A 119 9.74 2.11 0.89
CA LEU A 119 11.19 2.34 0.87
C LEU A 119 11.89 1.62 2.02
N PHE A 120 13.09 1.15 1.73
CA PHE A 120 14.01 0.55 2.69
C PHE A 120 15.27 1.41 2.72
N LEU A 121 15.34 2.34 3.68
CA LEU A 121 16.40 3.34 3.76
C LEU A 121 17.46 2.90 4.77
N PRO A 122 18.75 3.10 4.46
CA PRO A 122 19.82 2.80 5.39
C PRO A 122 19.89 3.83 6.52
N LYS A 123 20.42 3.41 7.67
CA LYS A 123 20.78 4.29 8.78
C LYS A 123 22.26 4.12 9.10
N LYS A 124 22.90 5.21 9.50
CA LYS A 124 24.29 5.19 9.95
C LYS A 124 24.33 4.68 11.39
N GLU A 125 25.12 3.65 11.64
CA GLU A 125 25.30 3.07 12.97
C GLU A 125 26.55 3.63 13.67
N ALA A 126 26.76 3.22 14.92
CA ALA A 126 27.84 3.73 15.77
C ALA A 126 29.26 3.44 15.23
N ASP A 127 29.43 2.39 14.43
CA ASP A 127 30.69 2.04 13.76
C ASP A 127 31.01 2.94 12.55
N GLY A 128 30.09 3.83 12.18
CA GLY A 128 30.22 4.74 11.07
C GLY A 128 29.73 4.20 9.72
N ASN A 129 29.34 2.93 9.65
CA ASN A 129 28.81 2.30 8.44
C ASN A 129 27.30 2.47 8.31
N TYR A 130 26.77 2.25 7.11
CA TYR A 130 25.33 2.33 6.82
C TYR A 130 24.73 0.94 6.69
N TYR A 131 23.66 0.69 7.43
CA TYR A 131 22.94 -0.58 7.41
C TYR A 131 21.47 -0.38 7.09
N MET A 132 20.91 -1.33 6.35
CA MET A 132 19.47 -1.43 6.13
C MET A 132 18.91 -2.43 7.14
N GLN A 133 18.17 -1.93 8.12
CA GLN A 133 17.54 -2.75 9.14
C GLN A 133 16.03 -2.56 9.09
N HIS A 134 15.30 -3.67 9.03
CA HIS A 134 13.85 -3.67 9.08
C HIS A 134 13.35 -5.03 9.59
N GLN A 135 12.12 -5.05 10.10
CA GLN A 135 11.48 -6.29 10.52
C GLN A 135 11.07 -7.13 9.30
N VAL A 136 11.02 -8.44 9.48
CA VAL A 136 10.41 -9.38 8.53
C VAL A 136 9.33 -10.16 9.27
N LEU A 137 8.10 -10.10 8.77
CA LEU A 137 6.92 -10.76 9.31
C LEU A 137 6.74 -12.16 8.74
N GLY A 138 5.88 -12.95 9.37
CA GLY A 138 5.56 -14.32 8.96
C GLY A 138 6.37 -15.37 9.72
N ASN A 139 5.90 -16.62 9.62
CA ASN A 139 6.58 -17.80 10.14
C ASN A 139 6.50 -18.93 9.10
N PRO A 140 7.60 -19.26 8.39
CA PRO A 140 8.91 -18.61 8.46
C PRO A 140 8.86 -17.15 7.97
N PRO A 141 9.83 -16.28 8.36
CA PRO A 141 9.84 -14.87 7.95
C PRO A 141 9.87 -14.71 6.44
N SER A 142 8.96 -13.88 5.94
CA SER A 142 8.67 -13.74 4.51
C SER A 142 8.44 -12.29 4.09
N LEU A 143 7.64 -11.54 4.83
CA LEU A 143 7.12 -10.24 4.42
C LEU A 143 7.95 -9.12 5.06
N GLN A 144 8.68 -8.36 4.26
CA GLN A 144 9.52 -7.29 4.79
C GLN A 144 8.67 -6.07 5.18
N VAL A 145 8.94 -5.47 6.34
CA VAL A 145 8.30 -4.23 6.79
C VAL A 145 9.07 -3.04 6.24
N PRO A 146 8.46 -2.18 5.41
CA PRO A 146 9.13 -0.97 4.92
C PRO A 146 9.55 -0.03 6.04
N THR A 147 10.69 0.64 5.87
CA THR A 147 11.15 1.67 6.81
C THR A 147 10.45 3.00 6.60
N HIS A 148 10.07 3.28 5.35
CA HIS A 148 9.46 4.53 4.90
C HIS A 148 8.51 4.22 3.73
N PHE A 149 7.73 5.23 3.33
CA PHE A 149 6.88 5.21 2.16
C PHE A 149 7.08 6.51 1.39
N PHE A 150 6.85 6.47 0.08
CA PHE A 150 6.81 7.64 -0.78
C PHE A 150 5.45 7.77 -1.45
N LYS A 151 5.10 9.02 -1.81
CA LYS A 151 4.02 9.34 -2.72
C LYS A 151 4.47 10.51 -3.61
N VAL A 152 4.32 10.39 -4.92
CA VAL A 152 4.64 11.42 -5.92
C VAL A 152 3.35 11.76 -6.66
N SER A 153 2.95 13.03 -6.66
CA SER A 153 1.79 13.53 -7.39
C SER A 153 2.22 14.39 -8.59
N LEU A 154 1.68 14.10 -9.77
CA LEU A 154 1.86 14.87 -11.01
C LEU A 154 0.53 15.41 -11.52
#